data_AF-A0A938SNY3-F1
#
_entry.id   AF-A0A938SNY3-F1
#
_cell.length_a   1.000
_cell.length_b   1.000
_cell.length_c   1.000
_cell.angle_alpha   90.00
_cell.angle_beta   90.00
_cell.angle_gamma   90.00
#
_symmetry.space_group_name_H-M   'P 1'
#
loop_
_entity.id
_entity.type
_entity.pdbx_description
1 polymer ?
#
loop_
_entity_poly.entity_id
_entity_poly.type
_entity_poly.pdbx_seq_one_letter_code
_entity_poly.pdbx_strand_id
1 'polypeptide(L)'
;MAPQGKYRNLTNLELTALEQQGCRTDGGDWTNVLVADRFDTRRVINVRFEGRVRVGALDGITMGADAKPACIENACLVGCEVGDNARIRNVGVRIANYAIGDGACIENVGTMETRPAARFGNGVEVPVLNEGGGRDVAMFDELSSQFAHMLCLHRFRPKLIGRLQQMARAAAERAQSDTGRVGEGASVVSVGEIVDVRIGPYAKVHGAASLVNGTILSHREAPTHVGSGVHATGFIIAEGAQVTGGAMLAATYVGQGSRVGRQFSAEGCLLFANCEAFHGEACSVFAGPFTVTHHKSTLLIAGMFSFYNAGSGTNQSNHMYKLGPVHEGRLERGSKTGSFSYMMWP
;
A
#
# COMPACT_ATOMS: atom_id res chain seq x y z
N MET A 1 15.55 19.14 -0.96
CA MET A 1 17.04 19.17 -0.89
C MET A 1 17.45 18.53 0.41
N ALA A 2 18.16 17.40 0.38
CA ALA A 2 18.72 16.79 1.59
C ALA A 2 19.89 17.67 2.09
N PRO A 3 20.02 17.91 3.41
CA PRO A 3 21.09 18.75 3.93
C PRO A 3 22.45 18.08 3.70
N GLN A 4 23.34 18.78 3.00
CA GLN A 4 24.76 18.44 2.87
C GLN A 4 25.38 18.50 4.28
N GLY A 5 25.87 17.36 4.79
CA GLY A 5 26.54 17.27 6.10
C GLY A 5 26.06 16.19 7.06
N LYS A 6 25.04 15.37 6.75
CA LYS A 6 24.47 14.39 7.70
C LYS A 6 25.21 13.04 7.77
N TYR A 7 26.08 12.72 6.81
CA TYR A 7 26.70 11.39 6.69
C TYR A 7 28.22 11.46 6.45
N ARG A 8 28.97 10.55 7.09
CA ARG A 8 30.41 10.37 6.98
C ARG A 8 30.79 8.92 6.67
N ASN A 9 32.04 8.71 6.29
CA ASN A 9 32.60 7.37 6.20
C ASN A 9 32.75 6.75 7.60
N LEU A 10 32.75 5.41 7.64
CA LEU A 10 33.09 4.64 8.82
C LEU A 10 34.57 4.87 9.18
N THR A 11 34.84 4.95 10.48
CA THR A 11 36.20 4.96 11.03
C THR A 11 36.76 3.54 11.06
N ASN A 12 38.09 3.40 11.15
CA ASN A 12 38.74 2.09 11.24
C ASN A 12 38.25 1.25 12.44
N LEU A 13 37.98 1.90 13.58
CA LEU A 13 37.43 1.23 14.77
C LEU A 13 36.02 0.70 14.52
N GLU A 14 35.18 1.49 13.83
CA GLU A 14 33.82 1.06 13.48
C GLU A 14 33.83 -0.08 12.47
N LEU A 15 34.72 -0.04 11.48
CA LEU A 15 34.89 -1.12 10.50
C LEU A 15 35.24 -2.44 11.17
N THR A 16 36.28 -2.45 12.02
CA THR A 16 36.69 -3.66 12.76
C THR A 16 35.56 -4.19 13.65
N ALA A 17 34.81 -3.31 14.32
CA ALA A 17 33.67 -3.73 15.13
C ALA A 17 32.56 -4.37 14.28
N LEU A 18 32.20 -3.77 13.13
CA LEU A 18 31.19 -4.30 12.23
C LEU A 18 31.58 -5.68 11.67
N GLU A 19 32.83 -5.85 11.26
CA GLU A 19 33.37 -7.12 10.77
C GLU A 19 33.31 -8.22 11.84
N GLN A 20 33.72 -7.91 13.09
CA GLN A 20 33.61 -8.83 14.23
C GLN A 20 32.16 -9.21 14.55
N GLN A 21 31.22 -8.32 14.30
CA GLN A 21 29.78 -8.55 14.45
C GLN A 21 29.16 -9.31 13.26
N GLY A 22 29.98 -9.79 12.33
CA GLY A 22 29.55 -10.58 11.16
C GLY A 22 28.99 -9.75 10.01
N CYS A 23 29.16 -8.42 10.04
CA CYS A 23 28.75 -7.55 8.95
C CYS A 23 29.75 -7.61 7.79
N ARG A 24 29.26 -7.43 6.56
CA ARG A 24 30.07 -7.53 5.35
C ARG A 24 29.50 -6.68 4.22
N THR A 25 30.35 -6.27 3.30
CA THR A 25 29.97 -5.60 2.05
C THR A 25 30.22 -6.47 0.83
N ASP A 26 29.64 -6.11 -0.30
CA ASP A 26 30.02 -6.72 -1.58
C ASP A 26 31.47 -6.36 -1.93
N GLY A 27 32.28 -7.38 -2.25
CA GLY A 27 33.72 -7.22 -2.54
C GLY A 27 34.60 -6.71 -1.38
N GLY A 28 34.07 -6.52 -0.17
CA GLY A 28 34.82 -6.01 0.99
C GLY A 28 35.08 -4.50 0.98
N ASP A 29 34.45 -3.76 0.06
CA ASP A 29 34.57 -2.30 -0.02
C ASP A 29 33.49 -1.61 0.84
N TRP A 30 33.93 -0.81 1.80
CA TRP A 30 33.05 -0.07 2.72
C TRP A 30 32.81 1.39 2.31
N THR A 31 33.41 1.88 1.22
CA THR A 31 33.29 3.27 0.76
C THR A 31 31.86 3.70 0.45
N ASN A 32 30.98 2.73 0.14
CA ASN A 32 29.57 2.96 -0.17
C ASN A 32 28.66 2.92 1.06
N VAL A 33 29.19 2.61 2.24
CA VAL A 33 28.46 2.61 3.52
C VAL A 33 28.78 3.88 4.29
N LEU A 34 27.77 4.75 4.41
CA LEU A 34 27.90 6.04 5.10
C LEU A 34 27.01 6.06 6.34
N VAL A 35 27.51 6.66 7.42
CA VAL A 35 26.84 6.69 8.72
C VAL A 35 26.73 8.11 9.27
N ALA A 36 25.71 8.37 10.08
CA ALA A 36 25.56 9.63 10.81
C ALA A 36 26.50 9.70 12.04
N ASP A 37 26.64 10.88 12.65
CA ASP A 37 27.58 11.09 13.76
C ASP A 37 27.28 10.22 15.01
N ARG A 38 26.00 10.03 15.34
CA ARG A 38 25.54 9.21 16.48
C ARG A 38 25.23 7.76 16.09
N PHE A 39 25.99 7.23 15.15
CA PHE A 39 25.93 5.84 14.76
C PHE A 39 26.57 4.96 15.85
N ASP A 40 25.90 3.88 16.23
CA ASP A 40 26.37 2.94 17.25
C ASP A 40 26.53 1.55 16.62
N THR A 41 27.78 1.13 16.40
CA THR A 41 28.11 -0.14 15.77
C THR A 41 27.57 -1.33 16.56
N ARG A 42 27.44 -1.25 17.89
CA ARG A 42 26.94 -2.33 18.75
C ARG A 42 25.52 -2.75 18.41
N ARG A 43 24.80 -1.91 17.65
CA ARG A 43 23.42 -2.12 17.23
C ARG A 43 23.30 -2.70 15.82
N VAL A 44 24.42 -3.06 15.20
CA VAL A 44 24.48 -3.54 13.82
C VAL A 44 25.14 -4.92 13.79
N ILE A 45 24.35 -5.98 13.64
CA ILE A 45 24.83 -7.37 13.81
C ILE A 45 24.43 -8.23 12.61
N ASN A 46 25.38 -8.96 12.04
CA ASN A 46 25.16 -9.87 10.91
C ASN A 46 24.39 -9.20 9.76
N VAL A 47 24.90 -8.05 9.30
CA VAL A 47 24.29 -7.26 8.23
C VAL A 47 25.14 -7.33 6.97
N ARG A 48 24.51 -7.63 5.84
CA ARG A 48 25.13 -7.47 4.53
C ARG A 48 24.72 -6.13 3.92
N PHE A 49 25.71 -5.36 3.46
CA PHE A 49 25.51 -4.10 2.75
C PHE A 49 25.91 -4.25 1.29
N GLU A 50 25.03 -3.88 0.37
CA GLU A 50 25.27 -3.93 -1.07
C GLU A 50 24.89 -2.59 -1.72
N GLY A 51 25.70 -2.12 -2.67
CA GLY A 51 25.52 -0.79 -3.26
C GLY A 51 25.66 0.34 -2.24
N ARG A 52 25.00 1.47 -2.51
CA ARG A 52 25.08 2.65 -1.64
C ARG A 52 24.11 2.52 -0.46
N VAL A 53 24.64 2.40 0.76
CA VAL A 53 23.83 2.35 1.98
C VAL A 53 24.16 3.52 2.90
N ARG A 54 23.13 4.20 3.38
CA ARG A 54 23.25 5.25 4.39
C ARG A 54 22.51 4.85 5.65
N VAL A 55 23.12 5.04 6.82
CA VAL A 55 22.52 4.69 8.11
C VAL A 55 22.54 5.89 9.05
N GLY A 56 21.37 6.25 9.58
CA GLY A 56 21.20 7.30 10.57
C GLY A 56 21.78 6.95 11.94
N ALA A 57 21.46 7.77 12.93
CA ALA A 57 21.79 7.51 14.32
C ALA A 57 21.12 6.22 14.83
N LEU A 58 21.77 5.48 15.74
CA LEU A 58 21.22 4.26 16.33
C LEU A 58 21.32 4.28 17.86
N ASP A 59 21.29 5.45 18.49
CA ASP A 59 21.46 5.63 19.94
C ASP A 59 20.13 5.59 20.73
N GLY A 60 18.98 5.54 20.04
CA GLY A 60 17.65 5.64 20.62
C GLY A 60 16.73 4.42 20.44
N ILE A 61 15.44 4.73 20.29
CA ILE A 61 14.33 3.78 20.17
C ILE A 61 13.44 4.13 18.97
N THR A 62 12.71 3.16 18.46
CA THR A 62 11.72 3.34 17.40
C THR A 62 10.57 4.24 17.85
N MET A 63 9.93 4.89 16.88
CA MET A 63 8.69 5.61 17.08
C MET A 63 7.49 4.65 16.97
N GLY A 64 6.40 4.94 17.67
CA GLY A 64 5.18 4.12 17.67
C GLY A 64 4.78 3.64 19.06
N ALA A 65 3.69 2.86 19.13
CA ALA A 65 3.14 2.38 20.40
C ALA A 65 4.06 1.37 21.10
N ASP A 66 4.76 0.54 20.33
CA ASP A 66 5.66 -0.51 20.82
C ASP A 66 7.12 -0.08 20.60
N ALA A 67 7.56 0.94 21.34
CA ALA A 67 8.92 1.48 21.20
C ALA A 67 9.97 0.41 21.55
N LYS A 68 10.90 0.17 20.62
CA LYS A 68 11.96 -0.84 20.73
C LYS A 68 13.32 -0.18 20.54
N PRO A 69 14.41 -0.74 21.10
CA PRO A 69 15.75 -0.27 20.77
C PRO A 69 15.99 -0.26 19.26
N ALA A 70 16.47 0.86 18.71
CA ALA A 70 16.92 0.93 17.32
C ALA A 70 18.04 -0.09 17.08
N CYS A 71 18.03 -0.79 15.95
CA CYS A 71 19.08 -1.73 15.54
C CYS A 71 18.94 -2.15 14.08
N ILE A 72 20.01 -2.71 13.51
CA ILE A 72 20.01 -3.39 12.22
C ILE A 72 20.61 -4.78 12.45
N GLU A 73 19.78 -5.83 12.46
CA GLU A 73 20.21 -7.17 12.83
C GLU A 73 19.71 -8.23 11.84
N ASN A 74 20.58 -9.14 11.41
CA ASN A 74 20.24 -10.25 10.51
C ASN A 74 19.50 -9.75 9.26
N ALA A 75 20.14 -8.87 8.48
CA ALA A 75 19.54 -8.23 7.34
C ALA A 75 20.50 -8.12 6.15
N CYS A 76 19.93 -8.03 4.95
CA CYS A 76 20.63 -7.65 3.73
C CYS A 76 20.03 -6.35 3.20
N LEU A 77 20.83 -5.29 3.12
CA LEU A 77 20.43 -3.97 2.66
C LEU A 77 21.12 -3.65 1.34
N VAL A 78 20.34 -3.35 0.31
CA VAL A 78 20.82 -3.08 -1.06
C VAL A 78 20.36 -1.69 -1.48
N GLY A 79 21.26 -0.72 -1.61
CA GLY A 79 20.88 0.61 -2.09
C GLY A 79 19.89 1.36 -1.17
N CYS A 80 20.02 1.22 0.16
CA CYS A 80 19.07 1.74 1.13
C CYS A 80 19.50 3.04 1.82
N GLU A 81 18.55 3.88 2.18
CA GLU A 81 18.74 4.97 3.14
C GLU A 81 17.93 4.65 4.41
N VAL A 82 18.61 4.50 5.54
CA VAL A 82 18.00 4.21 6.83
C VAL A 82 18.04 5.47 7.70
N GLY A 83 16.88 5.93 8.13
CA GLY A 83 16.69 7.09 9.00
C GLY A 83 17.19 6.87 10.42
N ASP A 84 17.11 7.92 11.23
CA ASP A 84 17.56 7.92 12.61
C ASP A 84 16.67 7.02 13.47
N ASN A 85 17.28 6.18 14.28
CA ASN A 85 16.63 5.28 15.24
C ASN A 85 15.63 4.30 14.63
N ALA A 86 15.80 3.97 13.35
CA ALA A 86 15.06 2.88 12.73
C ALA A 86 15.49 1.51 13.30
N ARG A 87 14.60 0.55 13.20
CA ARG A 87 14.83 -0.84 13.56
C ARG A 87 14.57 -1.74 12.37
N ILE A 88 15.55 -2.52 11.98
CA ILE A 88 15.49 -3.50 10.90
C ILE A 88 16.01 -4.81 11.47
N ARG A 89 15.15 -5.82 11.60
CA ARG A 89 15.55 -7.09 12.23
C ARG A 89 14.97 -8.29 11.50
N ASN A 90 15.82 -9.31 11.30
CA ASN A 90 15.44 -10.59 10.71
C ASN A 90 14.77 -10.42 9.34
N VAL A 91 15.50 -9.87 8.38
CA VAL A 91 15.06 -9.81 6.99
C VAL A 91 15.42 -11.13 6.31
N GLY A 92 14.44 -11.82 5.75
CA GLY A 92 14.61 -13.17 5.18
C GLY A 92 15.51 -13.19 3.94
N VAL A 93 15.27 -12.28 3.00
CA VAL A 93 15.99 -12.20 1.72
C VAL A 93 16.78 -10.90 1.63
N ARG A 94 16.10 -9.76 1.44
CA ARG A 94 16.73 -8.43 1.37
C ARG A 94 15.71 -7.30 1.49
N ILE A 95 16.22 -6.12 1.83
CA ILE A 95 15.57 -4.83 1.56
C ILE A 95 16.38 -4.14 0.47
N ALA A 96 15.76 -3.80 -0.66
CA ALA A 96 16.42 -3.22 -1.82
C ALA A 96 15.74 -1.93 -2.31
N ASN A 97 16.52 -0.86 -2.48
CA ASN A 97 16.08 0.43 -3.02
C ASN A 97 14.93 1.07 -2.20
N TYR A 98 15.14 1.20 -0.89
CA TYR A 98 14.19 1.84 0.02
C TYR A 98 14.82 2.98 0.82
N ALA A 99 14.06 4.06 0.97
CA ALA A 99 14.26 5.08 1.99
C ALA A 99 13.35 4.76 3.19
N ILE A 100 13.97 4.41 4.31
CA ILE A 100 13.32 4.04 5.57
C ILE A 100 13.38 5.25 6.49
N GLY A 101 12.23 5.75 6.93
CA GLY A 101 12.10 6.94 7.75
C GLY A 101 12.56 6.76 9.19
N ASP A 102 12.69 7.88 9.89
CA ASP A 102 13.13 7.92 11.28
C ASP A 102 12.18 7.13 12.18
N GLY A 103 12.75 6.36 13.10
CA GLY A 103 12.00 5.56 14.07
C GLY A 103 11.13 4.45 13.47
N ALA A 104 11.22 4.16 12.17
CA ALA A 104 10.47 3.07 11.55
C ALA A 104 10.91 1.70 12.09
N CYS A 105 10.00 0.74 12.13
CA CYS A 105 10.24 -0.60 12.66
C CYS A 105 9.89 -1.66 11.61
N ILE A 106 10.89 -2.36 11.10
CA ILE A 106 10.78 -3.43 10.10
C ILE A 106 11.31 -4.72 10.73
N GLU A 107 10.44 -5.70 10.97
CA GLU A 107 10.83 -6.96 11.60
C GLU A 107 10.23 -8.18 10.90
N ASN A 108 11.02 -9.23 10.73
CA ASN A 108 10.56 -10.51 10.16
C ASN A 108 9.90 -10.33 8.78
N VAL A 109 10.53 -9.56 7.90
CA VAL A 109 10.06 -9.37 6.52
C VAL A 109 10.84 -10.27 5.58
N GLY A 110 10.17 -11.00 4.68
CA GLY A 110 10.82 -11.85 3.69
C GLY A 110 11.62 -11.04 2.66
N THR A 111 10.92 -10.45 1.70
CA THR A 111 11.53 -9.59 0.66
C THR A 111 10.86 -8.23 0.65
N MET A 112 11.66 -7.16 0.56
CA MET A 112 11.17 -5.81 0.33
C MET A 112 12.00 -5.15 -0.77
N GLU A 113 11.44 -4.93 -1.96
CA GLU A 113 12.21 -4.35 -3.09
C GLU A 113 11.43 -3.32 -3.90
N THR A 114 12.17 -2.37 -4.48
CA THR A 114 11.63 -1.42 -5.47
C THR A 114 12.39 -1.56 -6.77
N ARG A 115 11.63 -1.69 -7.85
CA ARG A 115 12.11 -1.78 -9.23
C ARG A 115 12.22 -0.38 -9.85
N PRO A 116 13.08 -0.20 -10.87
CA PRO A 116 13.18 1.07 -11.56
C PRO A 116 11.83 1.52 -12.15
N ALA A 117 11.59 2.84 -12.12
CA ALA A 117 10.39 3.50 -12.62
C ALA A 117 9.07 3.00 -12.00
N ALA A 118 9.10 2.46 -10.77
CA ALA A 118 7.91 2.07 -10.04
C ALA A 118 6.99 3.27 -9.77
N ARG A 119 5.67 3.05 -9.82
CA ARG A 119 4.64 4.07 -9.55
C ARG A 119 3.75 3.75 -8.35
N PHE A 120 4.00 2.62 -7.67
CA PHE A 120 3.38 2.31 -6.37
C PHE A 120 1.85 2.34 -6.43
N GLY A 121 1.26 1.73 -7.45
CA GLY A 121 -0.19 1.71 -7.68
C GLY A 121 -0.77 2.96 -8.35
N ASN A 122 -0.03 4.07 -8.38
CA ASN A 122 -0.47 5.29 -9.08
C ASN A 122 -0.46 5.09 -10.60
N GLY A 123 -1.55 5.45 -11.25
CA GLY A 123 -1.79 5.28 -12.67
C GLY A 123 -2.38 3.91 -13.06
N VAL A 124 -2.57 3.00 -12.10
CA VAL A 124 -3.29 1.73 -12.36
C VAL A 124 -4.74 2.07 -12.74
N GLU A 125 -5.15 1.64 -13.92
CA GLU A 125 -6.51 1.81 -14.43
C GLU A 125 -7.44 0.77 -13.79
N VAL A 126 -8.50 1.26 -13.15
CA VAL A 126 -9.49 0.43 -12.45
C VAL A 126 -10.73 0.31 -13.32
N PRO A 127 -11.09 -0.90 -13.80
CA PRO A 127 -12.28 -1.12 -14.63
C PRO A 127 -13.55 -1.06 -13.78
N VAL A 128 -13.98 0.14 -13.43
CA VAL A 128 -15.22 0.34 -12.66
C VAL A 128 -16.46 0.29 -13.55
N LEU A 129 -17.57 -0.16 -12.95
CA LEU A 129 -18.91 -0.29 -13.53
C LEU A 129 -19.06 -1.31 -14.64
N ASN A 130 -18.06 -1.46 -15.50
CA ASN A 130 -18.07 -2.40 -16.61
C ASN A 130 -16.87 -3.33 -16.53
N GLU A 131 -17.12 -4.62 -16.35
CA GLU A 131 -16.07 -5.65 -16.33
C GLU A 131 -15.29 -5.75 -17.65
N GLY A 132 -15.92 -5.34 -18.76
CA GLY A 132 -15.25 -5.24 -20.06
C GLY A 132 -14.38 -3.99 -20.23
N GLY A 133 -14.29 -3.12 -19.21
CA GLY A 133 -13.51 -1.88 -19.23
C GLY A 133 -14.13 -0.74 -20.03
N GLY A 134 -13.31 0.25 -20.39
CA GLY A 134 -13.70 1.40 -21.21
C GLY A 134 -14.31 2.58 -20.43
N ARG A 135 -14.41 2.45 -19.11
CA ARG A 135 -14.75 3.53 -18.16
C ARG A 135 -13.75 3.63 -17.03
N ASP A 136 -12.52 3.23 -17.33
CA ASP A 136 -11.50 2.99 -16.35
C ASP A 136 -11.11 4.29 -15.64
N VAL A 137 -10.87 4.18 -14.34
CA VAL A 137 -10.42 5.29 -13.50
C VAL A 137 -9.01 4.99 -13.05
N ALA A 138 -8.06 5.83 -13.46
CA ALA A 138 -6.69 5.73 -12.98
C ALA A 138 -6.61 6.13 -11.50
N MET A 139 -6.04 5.26 -10.66
CA MET A 139 -5.80 5.55 -9.25
C MET A 139 -4.63 6.53 -9.08
N PHE A 140 -4.74 7.41 -8.10
CA PHE A 140 -3.63 8.21 -7.59
C PHE A 140 -3.91 8.59 -6.13
N ASP A 141 -2.87 9.00 -5.41
CA ASP A 141 -2.92 9.20 -3.96
C ASP A 141 -4.10 10.11 -3.51
N GLU A 142 -4.37 11.20 -4.23
CA GLU A 142 -5.45 12.16 -3.91
C GLU A 142 -6.79 11.85 -4.59
N LEU A 143 -7.01 10.62 -5.09
CA LEU A 143 -8.24 10.25 -5.78
C LEU A 143 -9.47 10.42 -4.88
N SER A 144 -10.42 11.25 -5.33
CA SER A 144 -11.69 11.48 -4.65
C SER A 144 -12.86 10.85 -5.41
N SER A 145 -13.95 10.58 -4.70
CA SER A 145 -15.17 10.02 -5.30
C SER A 145 -15.77 10.96 -6.34
N GLN A 146 -15.67 12.27 -6.13
CA GLN A 146 -16.15 13.28 -7.07
C GLN A 146 -15.33 13.27 -8.36
N PHE A 147 -13.99 13.20 -8.24
CA PHE A 147 -13.11 13.09 -9.39
C PHE A 147 -13.41 11.83 -10.20
N ALA A 148 -13.46 10.68 -9.53
CA ALA A 148 -13.72 9.39 -10.17
C ALA A 148 -15.12 9.36 -10.82
N HIS A 149 -16.14 9.91 -10.16
CA HIS A 149 -17.50 9.98 -10.69
C HIS A 149 -17.56 10.83 -11.97
N MET A 150 -16.92 12.01 -11.95
CA MET A 150 -16.84 12.86 -13.14
C MET A 150 -16.12 12.16 -14.29
N LEU A 151 -14.99 11.51 -14.00
CA LEU A 151 -14.20 10.80 -15.01
C LEU A 151 -14.98 9.62 -15.62
N CYS A 152 -15.67 8.84 -14.80
CA CYS A 152 -16.35 7.63 -15.22
C CYS A 152 -17.69 7.90 -15.94
N LEU A 153 -18.50 8.84 -15.44
CA LEU A 153 -19.87 9.03 -15.92
C LEU A 153 -20.07 10.20 -16.90
N HIS A 154 -19.23 11.24 -16.86
CA HIS A 154 -19.42 12.44 -17.69
C HIS A 154 -18.71 12.35 -19.05
N ARG A 155 -18.65 11.15 -19.63
CA ARG A 155 -17.92 10.85 -20.87
C ARG A 155 -18.39 11.63 -22.09
N PHE A 156 -19.64 12.08 -22.07
CA PHE A 156 -20.21 13.00 -23.08
C PHE A 156 -19.55 14.38 -23.09
N ARG A 157 -18.63 14.69 -22.16
CA ARG A 157 -17.83 15.93 -22.10
C ARG A 157 -16.35 15.63 -22.38
N PRO A 158 -15.94 15.41 -23.64
CA PRO A 158 -14.59 14.93 -23.98
C PRO A 158 -13.48 15.88 -23.51
N LYS A 159 -13.70 17.20 -23.55
CA LYS A 159 -12.73 18.18 -23.04
C LYS A 159 -12.49 18.06 -21.54
N LEU A 160 -13.54 17.82 -20.75
CA LEU A 160 -13.42 17.61 -19.30
C LEU A 160 -12.67 16.31 -19.01
N ILE A 161 -13.07 15.21 -19.65
CA ILE A 161 -12.43 13.90 -19.47
C ILE A 161 -10.95 13.96 -19.82
N GLY A 162 -10.58 14.57 -20.95
CA GLY A 162 -9.17 14.72 -21.33
C GLY A 162 -8.35 15.48 -20.28
N ARG A 163 -8.93 16.51 -19.64
CA ARG A 163 -8.24 17.25 -18.56
C ARG A 163 -8.12 16.43 -17.27
N LEU A 164 -9.16 15.71 -16.87
CA LEU A 164 -9.10 14.82 -15.70
C LEU A 164 -8.07 13.70 -15.91
N GLN A 165 -8.04 13.07 -17.09
CA GLN A 165 -7.04 12.06 -17.43
C GLN A 165 -5.61 12.64 -17.40
N GLN A 166 -5.40 13.85 -17.88
CA GLN A 166 -4.10 14.55 -17.78
C GLN A 166 -3.69 14.76 -16.32
N MET A 167 -4.62 15.16 -15.44
CA MET A 167 -4.33 15.34 -14.01
C MET A 167 -3.91 14.03 -13.34
N ALA A 168 -4.64 12.93 -13.61
CA ALA A 168 -4.32 11.62 -13.07
C ALA A 168 -2.97 11.09 -13.58
N ARG A 169 -2.68 11.26 -14.89
CA ARG A 169 -1.37 10.91 -15.47
C ARG A 169 -0.23 11.70 -14.83
N ALA A 170 -0.40 13.00 -14.66
CA ALA A 170 0.60 13.85 -14.01
C ALA A 170 0.84 13.44 -12.56
N ALA A 171 -0.21 13.02 -11.82
CA ALA A 171 -0.05 12.48 -10.47
C ALA A 171 0.75 11.18 -10.47
N ALA A 172 0.44 10.25 -11.38
CA ALA A 172 1.17 8.99 -11.53
C ALA A 172 2.64 9.18 -11.95
N GLU A 173 2.92 10.16 -12.81
CA GLU A 173 4.29 10.52 -13.19
C GLU A 173 5.08 11.12 -12.03
N ARG A 174 4.45 12.00 -11.22
CA ARG A 174 5.07 12.52 -9.99
C ARG A 174 5.35 11.42 -8.96
N ALA A 175 4.52 10.37 -8.95
CA ALA A 175 4.72 9.22 -8.09
C ALA A 175 5.82 8.27 -8.60
N GLN A 176 6.36 8.44 -9.80
CA GLN A 176 7.40 7.55 -10.32
C GLN A 176 8.71 7.70 -9.51
N SER A 177 9.31 6.58 -9.10
CA SER A 177 10.60 6.56 -8.39
C SER A 177 11.26 5.20 -8.53
N ASP A 178 12.60 5.18 -8.52
CA ASP A 178 13.41 3.95 -8.41
C ASP A 178 13.58 3.51 -6.95
N THR A 179 13.08 4.32 -6.00
CA THR A 179 13.22 4.12 -4.55
C THR A 179 11.86 4.14 -3.89
N GLY A 180 11.54 3.06 -3.16
CA GLY A 180 10.37 2.93 -2.30
C GLY A 180 10.56 3.68 -0.99
N ARG A 181 9.47 3.86 -0.24
CA ARG A 181 9.52 4.62 1.01
C ARG A 181 8.76 3.92 2.12
N VAL A 182 9.37 3.87 3.29
CA VAL A 182 8.71 3.58 4.56
C VAL A 182 8.74 4.85 5.39
N GLY A 183 7.59 5.37 5.78
CA GLY A 183 7.46 6.62 6.52
C GLY A 183 8.00 6.53 7.95
N GLU A 184 8.20 7.69 8.56
CA GLU A 184 8.60 7.78 9.97
C GLU A 184 7.62 7.06 10.89
N GLY A 185 8.13 6.36 11.90
CA GLY A 185 7.33 5.59 12.86
C GLY A 185 6.41 4.52 12.27
N ALA A 186 6.51 4.20 10.98
CA ALA A 186 5.77 3.10 10.39
C ALA A 186 6.28 1.76 10.91
N SER A 187 5.38 0.80 11.04
CA SER A 187 5.67 -0.54 11.56
C SER A 187 5.29 -1.60 10.54
N VAL A 188 6.28 -2.35 10.05
CA VAL A 188 6.15 -3.43 9.08
C VAL A 188 6.66 -4.71 9.73
N VAL A 189 5.75 -5.64 10.05
CA VAL A 189 6.07 -6.80 10.89
C VAL A 189 5.49 -8.08 10.30
N SER A 190 6.30 -9.13 10.21
CA SER A 190 5.87 -10.47 9.77
C SER A 190 5.22 -10.46 8.38
N VAL A 191 5.82 -9.75 7.42
CA VAL A 191 5.30 -9.63 6.04
C VAL A 191 6.06 -10.56 5.11
N GLY A 192 5.36 -11.31 4.27
CA GLY A 192 5.97 -12.22 3.29
C GLY A 192 6.76 -11.47 2.22
N GLU A 193 6.06 -10.69 1.41
CA GLU A 193 6.68 -9.90 0.34
C GLU A 193 6.07 -8.49 0.19
N ILE A 194 6.94 -7.54 -0.16
CA ILE A 194 6.62 -6.16 -0.46
C ILE A 194 7.40 -5.74 -1.71
N VAL A 195 6.72 -5.50 -2.83
CA VAL A 195 7.35 -5.14 -4.11
C VAL A 195 6.72 -3.87 -4.65
N ASP A 196 7.51 -2.83 -4.87
CA ASP A 196 7.04 -1.52 -5.35
C ASP A 196 5.91 -0.94 -4.49
N VAL A 197 6.14 -0.85 -3.17
CA VAL A 197 5.15 -0.29 -2.24
C VAL A 197 5.67 0.95 -1.52
N ARG A 198 4.80 1.96 -1.40
CA ARG A 198 5.01 3.09 -0.48
C ARG A 198 4.19 2.90 0.78
N ILE A 199 4.83 3.10 1.92
CA ILE A 199 4.22 2.98 3.24
C ILE A 199 4.33 4.34 3.93
N GLY A 200 3.20 4.96 4.23
CA GLY A 200 3.13 6.27 4.85
C GLY A 200 3.56 6.28 6.32
N PRO A 201 3.78 7.47 6.91
CA PRO A 201 4.11 7.63 8.33
C PRO A 201 3.11 6.94 9.25
N TYR A 202 3.63 6.33 10.32
CA TYR A 202 2.83 5.65 11.36
C TYR A 202 1.90 4.52 10.88
N ALA A 203 2.03 4.07 9.62
CA ALA A 203 1.27 2.93 9.11
C ALA A 203 1.61 1.65 9.87
N LYS A 204 0.65 0.74 10.01
CA LYS A 204 0.83 -0.57 10.63
C LYS A 204 0.56 -1.68 9.62
N VAL A 205 1.62 -2.27 9.08
CA VAL A 205 1.56 -3.39 8.12
C VAL A 205 2.01 -4.67 8.82
N HIS A 206 1.07 -5.41 9.39
CA HIS A 206 1.35 -6.53 10.29
C HIS A 206 0.74 -7.83 9.74
N GLY A 207 1.59 -8.77 9.35
CA GLY A 207 1.15 -10.10 8.91
C GLY A 207 0.66 -10.18 7.46
N ALA A 208 0.80 -9.12 6.66
CA ALA A 208 0.41 -9.15 5.26
C ALA A 208 1.17 -10.27 4.52
N ALA A 209 0.49 -10.99 3.62
CA ALA A 209 1.11 -12.09 2.91
C ALA A 209 1.91 -11.57 1.70
N SER A 210 1.29 -10.70 0.89
CA SER A 210 1.89 -10.13 -0.31
C SER A 210 1.31 -8.75 -0.60
N LEU A 211 2.19 -7.77 -0.82
CA LEU A 211 1.84 -6.41 -1.23
C LEU A 211 2.68 -6.03 -2.47
N VAL A 212 2.02 -5.83 -3.60
CA VAL A 212 2.69 -5.57 -4.89
C VAL A 212 2.10 -4.35 -5.58
N ASN A 213 2.97 -3.42 -6.00
CA ASN A 213 2.63 -2.22 -6.74
C ASN A 213 1.49 -1.43 -6.09
N GLY A 214 1.76 -0.79 -4.94
CA GLY A 214 0.72 -0.06 -4.23
C GLY A 214 1.20 1.02 -3.27
N THR A 215 0.26 1.82 -2.78
CA THR A 215 0.53 2.88 -1.81
C THR A 215 -0.38 2.71 -0.59
N ILE A 216 0.21 2.77 0.60
CA ILE A 216 -0.48 2.82 1.88
C ILE A 216 -0.28 4.22 2.43
N LEU A 217 -1.26 5.10 2.19
CA LEU A 217 -1.27 6.44 2.75
C LEU A 217 -1.60 6.35 4.23
N SER A 218 -0.91 7.12 5.06
CA SER A 218 -1.06 7.07 6.51
C SER A 218 -0.52 8.35 7.13
N HIS A 219 -1.11 8.76 8.25
CA HIS A 219 -0.64 9.88 9.06
C HIS A 219 -0.72 9.53 10.54
N ARG A 220 -0.05 10.30 11.41
CA ARG A 220 -0.02 10.05 12.85
C ARG A 220 -1.41 10.02 13.50
N GLU A 221 -2.27 10.97 13.13
CA GLU A 221 -3.64 11.10 13.65
C GLU A 221 -4.64 10.14 12.99
N ALA A 222 -4.31 9.62 11.81
CA ALA A 222 -5.14 8.69 11.04
C ALA A 222 -4.28 7.53 10.50
N PRO A 223 -3.76 6.65 11.38
CA PRO A 223 -2.87 5.58 10.98
C PRO A 223 -3.62 4.51 10.19
N THR A 224 -3.06 4.11 9.06
CA THR A 224 -3.62 3.04 8.22
C THR A 224 -3.11 1.69 8.65
N HIS A 225 -3.99 0.68 8.65
CA HIS A 225 -3.66 -0.67 9.08
C HIS A 225 -3.87 -1.70 7.96
N VAL A 226 -2.80 -2.42 7.64
CA VAL A 226 -2.86 -3.61 6.79
C VAL A 226 -2.50 -4.82 7.65
N GLY A 227 -3.43 -5.75 7.77
CA GLY A 227 -3.36 -6.86 8.73
C GLY A 227 -3.02 -8.20 8.12
N SER A 228 -3.19 -9.23 8.95
CA SER A 228 -2.76 -10.60 8.64
C SER A 228 -3.43 -11.19 7.39
N GLY A 229 -2.64 -11.86 6.56
CA GLY A 229 -3.07 -12.64 5.40
C GLY A 229 -3.49 -11.81 4.18
N VAL A 230 -3.39 -10.48 4.24
CA VAL A 230 -3.79 -9.61 3.12
C VAL A 230 -2.90 -9.88 1.90
N HIS A 231 -3.55 -10.00 0.75
CA HIS A 231 -2.93 -10.03 -0.57
C HIS A 231 -3.42 -8.82 -1.36
N ALA A 232 -2.52 -7.96 -1.84
CA ALA A 232 -2.91 -6.77 -2.59
C ALA A 232 -1.97 -6.52 -3.77
N THR A 233 -2.54 -6.36 -4.97
CA THR A 233 -1.80 -6.05 -6.20
C THR A 233 -2.44 -4.87 -6.93
N GLY A 234 -1.66 -3.82 -7.20
CA GLY A 234 -2.18 -2.63 -7.88
C GLY A 234 -3.21 -1.93 -7.00
N PHE A 235 -2.78 -1.29 -5.92
CA PHE A 235 -3.71 -0.77 -4.91
C PHE A 235 -3.30 0.59 -4.37
N ILE A 236 -4.28 1.34 -3.86
CA ILE A 236 -4.05 2.47 -2.96
C ILE A 236 -4.98 2.32 -1.77
N ILE A 237 -4.42 2.38 -0.56
CA ILE A 237 -5.16 2.37 0.71
C ILE A 237 -4.94 3.72 1.38
N ALA A 238 -6.01 4.49 1.53
CA ALA A 238 -6.02 5.84 2.06
C ALA A 238 -5.99 5.88 3.59
N GLU A 239 -5.83 7.09 4.15
CA GLU A 239 -5.58 7.32 5.57
C GLU A 239 -6.69 6.78 6.47
N GLY A 240 -6.29 6.20 7.60
CA GLY A 240 -7.20 5.64 8.60
C GLY A 240 -7.96 4.38 8.15
N ALA A 241 -7.73 3.89 6.92
CA ALA A 241 -8.36 2.67 6.45
C ALA A 241 -7.77 1.42 7.13
N GLN A 242 -8.57 0.36 7.20
CA GLN A 242 -8.18 -0.93 7.77
C GLN A 242 -8.46 -2.05 6.77
N VAL A 243 -7.41 -2.67 6.24
CA VAL A 243 -7.50 -3.83 5.35
C VAL A 243 -6.92 -5.03 6.09
N THR A 244 -7.75 -5.99 6.50
CA THR A 244 -7.33 -7.04 7.46
C THR A 244 -8.00 -8.38 7.18
N GLY A 245 -7.60 -9.44 7.91
CA GLY A 245 -8.33 -10.70 7.93
C GLY A 245 -8.37 -11.40 6.58
N GLY A 246 -7.23 -11.45 5.87
CA GLY A 246 -7.10 -12.16 4.60
C GLY A 246 -7.81 -11.53 3.42
N ALA A 247 -8.06 -10.21 3.43
CA ALA A 247 -8.64 -9.53 2.26
C ALA A 247 -7.75 -9.68 1.01
N MET A 248 -8.38 -9.80 -0.15
CA MET A 248 -7.72 -9.90 -1.45
C MET A 248 -8.09 -8.69 -2.30
N LEU A 249 -7.11 -7.89 -2.70
CA LEU A 249 -7.31 -6.67 -3.48
C LEU A 249 -6.55 -6.75 -4.81
N ALA A 250 -7.25 -6.52 -5.92
CA ALA A 250 -6.64 -6.39 -7.24
C ALA A 250 -7.19 -5.14 -7.93
N ALA A 251 -6.30 -4.26 -8.41
CA ALA A 251 -6.68 -2.99 -9.05
C ALA A 251 -7.74 -2.24 -8.21
N THR A 252 -7.44 -1.98 -6.93
CA THR A 252 -8.45 -1.52 -5.97
C THR A 252 -8.00 -0.30 -5.16
N TYR A 253 -8.89 0.70 -5.07
CA TYR A 253 -8.75 1.86 -4.19
C TYR A 253 -9.59 1.65 -2.93
N VAL A 254 -8.97 1.81 -1.75
CA VAL A 254 -9.64 1.79 -0.44
C VAL A 254 -9.51 3.17 0.19
N GLY A 255 -10.60 3.91 0.27
CA GLY A 255 -10.68 5.29 0.71
C GLY A 255 -10.62 5.47 2.23
N GLN A 256 -10.60 6.74 2.66
CA GLN A 256 -10.32 7.07 4.05
C GLN A 256 -11.33 6.44 5.02
N GLY A 257 -10.82 5.93 6.14
CA GLY A 257 -11.64 5.33 7.21
C GLY A 257 -12.39 4.05 6.80
N SER A 258 -12.18 3.54 5.58
CA SER A 258 -12.85 2.34 5.10
C SER A 258 -12.28 1.08 5.74
N ARG A 259 -13.12 0.06 5.88
CA ARG A 259 -12.77 -1.20 6.53
C ARG A 259 -13.03 -2.34 5.57
N VAL A 260 -11.98 -3.03 5.15
CA VAL A 260 -12.05 -4.17 4.25
C VAL A 260 -11.48 -5.39 4.97
N GLY A 261 -12.18 -6.50 4.95
CA GLY A 261 -11.62 -7.68 5.59
C GLY A 261 -12.47 -8.92 5.63
N ARG A 262 -12.04 -9.85 6.50
CA ARG A 262 -12.69 -11.14 6.71
C ARG A 262 -12.88 -11.91 5.40
N GLN A 263 -11.79 -12.01 4.64
CA GLN A 263 -11.69 -12.68 3.34
C GLN A 263 -12.54 -12.05 2.23
N PHE A 264 -12.83 -10.75 2.32
CA PHE A 264 -13.43 -10.02 1.21
C PHE A 264 -12.48 -9.99 0.00
N SER A 265 -12.99 -10.29 -1.19
CA SER A 265 -12.28 -10.14 -2.46
C SER A 265 -12.79 -8.92 -3.22
N ALA A 266 -11.87 -8.08 -3.67
CA ALA A 266 -12.15 -6.89 -4.46
C ALA A 266 -11.28 -6.90 -5.73
N GLU A 267 -11.91 -6.87 -6.89
CA GLU A 267 -11.24 -6.74 -8.19
C GLU A 267 -11.81 -5.56 -8.97
N GLY A 268 -10.96 -4.65 -9.43
CA GLY A 268 -11.41 -3.50 -10.22
C GLY A 268 -12.34 -2.56 -9.44
N CYS A 269 -12.10 -2.37 -8.14
CA CYS A 269 -13.04 -1.68 -7.26
C CYS A 269 -12.52 -0.32 -6.78
N LEU A 270 -13.44 0.65 -6.68
CA LEU A 270 -13.19 1.91 -5.96
C LEU A 270 -14.10 1.96 -4.74
N LEU A 271 -13.54 1.70 -3.56
CA LEU A 271 -14.23 1.78 -2.28
C LEU A 271 -13.89 3.12 -1.64
N PHE A 272 -14.74 4.14 -1.76
CA PHE A 272 -14.46 5.47 -1.21
C PHE A 272 -14.68 5.55 0.30
N ALA A 273 -14.68 6.76 0.87
CA ALA A 273 -14.61 6.99 2.30
C ALA A 273 -15.72 6.28 3.11
N ASN A 274 -15.32 5.75 4.27
CA ASN A 274 -16.21 5.09 5.24
C ASN A 274 -17.03 3.92 4.67
N CYS A 275 -16.50 3.23 3.65
CA CYS A 275 -17.07 1.98 3.18
C CYS A 275 -16.69 0.84 4.14
N GLU A 276 -17.59 -0.12 4.33
CA GLU A 276 -17.29 -1.35 5.05
C GLU A 276 -17.55 -2.54 4.13
N ALA A 277 -16.51 -3.32 3.86
CA ALA A 277 -16.56 -4.47 2.99
C ALA A 277 -15.99 -5.68 3.72
N PHE A 278 -16.88 -6.46 4.33
CA PHE A 278 -16.53 -7.69 5.02
C PHE A 278 -17.24 -8.86 4.39
N HIS A 279 -16.49 -9.93 4.15
CA HIS A 279 -17.00 -11.17 3.59
C HIS A 279 -17.66 -10.99 2.19
N GLY A 280 -17.58 -12.00 1.34
CA GLY A 280 -18.14 -11.92 -0.02
C GLY A 280 -17.19 -11.24 -1.00
N GLU A 281 -17.74 -10.76 -2.11
CA GLU A 281 -16.97 -10.39 -3.30
C GLU A 281 -17.51 -9.11 -3.94
N ALA A 282 -16.59 -8.27 -4.44
CA ALA A 282 -16.90 -7.18 -5.35
C ALA A 282 -16.01 -7.21 -6.60
N CYS A 283 -16.64 -7.03 -7.77
CA CYS A 283 -15.95 -6.91 -9.05
C CYS A 283 -16.45 -5.69 -9.84
N SER A 284 -15.53 -4.85 -10.32
CA SER A 284 -15.88 -3.67 -11.14
C SER A 284 -16.88 -2.73 -10.43
N VAL A 285 -16.70 -2.51 -9.13
CA VAL A 285 -17.64 -1.73 -8.30
C VAL A 285 -17.15 -0.30 -8.08
N PHE A 286 -18.03 0.67 -8.31
CA PHE A 286 -17.90 2.03 -7.79
C PHE A 286 -18.70 2.13 -6.49
N ALA A 287 -18.03 1.93 -5.36
CA ALA A 287 -18.61 2.11 -4.03
C ALA A 287 -18.31 3.53 -3.54
N GLY A 288 -19.23 4.45 -3.83
CA GLY A 288 -19.24 5.77 -3.22
C GLY A 288 -19.34 5.71 -1.69
N PRO A 289 -19.15 6.85 -1.00
CA PRO A 289 -19.04 6.87 0.45
C PRO A 289 -20.17 6.14 1.17
N PHE A 290 -19.83 5.47 2.28
CA PHE A 290 -20.78 4.70 3.11
C PHE A 290 -21.48 3.56 2.37
N THR A 291 -20.78 2.89 1.46
CA THR A 291 -21.24 1.61 0.90
C THR A 291 -20.84 0.46 1.81
N VAL A 292 -21.78 -0.38 2.21
CA VAL A 292 -21.62 -1.39 3.25
C VAL A 292 -22.07 -2.77 2.77
N THR A 293 -21.21 -3.78 2.96
CA THR A 293 -21.50 -5.20 2.83
C THR A 293 -20.79 -5.98 3.94
N HIS A 294 -21.52 -6.85 4.64
CA HIS A 294 -21.00 -7.59 5.81
C HIS A 294 -21.17 -9.11 5.74
N HIS A 295 -21.76 -9.65 4.68
CA HIS A 295 -22.20 -11.05 4.65
C HIS A 295 -21.56 -11.83 3.51
N LYS A 296 -21.15 -13.06 3.82
CA LYS A 296 -20.35 -13.94 2.93
C LYS A 296 -20.99 -14.20 1.57
N SER A 297 -22.31 -14.30 1.50
CA SER A 297 -23.03 -14.59 0.25
C SER A 297 -23.27 -13.35 -0.61
N THR A 298 -22.69 -12.20 -0.27
CA THR A 298 -22.86 -10.96 -1.03
C THR A 298 -21.91 -10.93 -2.23
N LEU A 299 -22.47 -10.73 -3.41
CA LEU A 299 -21.75 -10.46 -4.66
C LEU A 299 -22.21 -9.11 -5.20
N LEU A 300 -21.29 -8.16 -5.24
CA LEU A 300 -21.50 -6.86 -5.87
C LEU A 300 -20.72 -6.82 -7.19
N ILE A 301 -21.39 -6.55 -8.31
CA ILE A 301 -20.71 -6.53 -9.60
C ILE A 301 -21.27 -5.43 -10.49
N ALA A 302 -20.39 -4.82 -11.30
CA ALA A 302 -20.77 -3.85 -12.33
C ALA A 302 -21.71 -2.76 -11.80
N GLY A 303 -21.44 -2.23 -10.61
CA GLY A 303 -22.42 -1.47 -9.83
C GLY A 303 -21.89 -0.16 -9.29
N MET A 304 -22.72 0.88 -9.34
CA MET A 304 -22.50 2.13 -8.63
C MET A 304 -23.39 2.22 -7.39
N PHE A 305 -22.76 2.46 -6.24
CA PHE A 305 -23.42 2.56 -4.94
C PHE A 305 -23.02 3.84 -4.22
N SER A 306 -23.88 4.36 -3.34
CA SER A 306 -23.54 5.43 -2.42
C SER A 306 -24.50 5.40 -1.23
N PHE A 307 -24.00 5.50 0.01
CA PHE A 307 -24.81 5.31 1.23
C PHE A 307 -25.69 4.06 1.12
N TYR A 308 -25.11 2.98 0.62
CA TYR A 308 -25.80 1.75 0.26
C TYR A 308 -25.55 0.69 1.32
N ASN A 309 -26.60 -0.04 1.70
CA ASN A 309 -26.48 -1.20 2.58
C ASN A 309 -26.88 -2.45 1.81
N ALA A 310 -25.91 -3.33 1.56
CA ALA A 310 -26.19 -4.64 0.96
C ALA A 310 -26.80 -5.56 2.02
N GLY A 311 -28.06 -5.95 1.80
CA GLY A 311 -28.70 -7.04 2.52
C GLY A 311 -27.92 -8.34 2.35
N SER A 312 -27.98 -9.21 3.36
CA SER A 312 -27.30 -10.52 3.34
C SER A 312 -27.70 -11.32 2.11
N GLY A 313 -26.73 -11.88 1.38
CA GLY A 313 -27.01 -12.67 0.18
C GLY A 313 -27.50 -11.85 -1.01
N THR A 314 -27.21 -10.54 -1.06
CA THR A 314 -27.41 -9.76 -2.27
C THR A 314 -26.54 -10.32 -3.38
N ASN A 315 -27.16 -10.69 -4.49
CA ASN A 315 -26.47 -11.28 -5.63
C ASN A 315 -26.77 -10.47 -6.89
N GLN A 316 -25.71 -9.97 -7.52
CA GLN A 316 -25.76 -9.16 -8.73
C GLN A 316 -25.17 -9.86 -9.97
N SER A 317 -24.94 -11.18 -9.89
CA SER A 317 -24.29 -11.95 -10.95
C SER A 317 -24.95 -11.73 -12.32
N ASN A 318 -24.14 -11.37 -13.31
CA ASN A 318 -24.55 -10.99 -14.66
C ASN A 318 -24.03 -11.95 -15.76
N HIS A 319 -23.38 -13.06 -15.41
CA HIS A 319 -22.88 -14.08 -16.36
C HIS A 319 -23.99 -14.99 -16.92
N MET A 320 -24.96 -14.43 -17.65
CA MET A 320 -26.01 -15.20 -18.29
C MET A 320 -25.59 -15.62 -19.70
N TYR A 321 -25.24 -16.89 -19.86
CA TYR A 321 -24.62 -17.52 -21.06
C TYR A 321 -25.24 -17.16 -22.44
N LYS A 322 -26.47 -16.62 -22.49
CA LYS A 322 -27.20 -16.34 -23.74
C LYS A 322 -27.47 -14.86 -24.04
N LEU A 323 -27.25 -13.94 -23.10
CA LEU A 323 -27.61 -12.52 -23.27
C LEU A 323 -26.41 -11.56 -23.31
N GLY A 324 -25.20 -12.08 -23.10
CA GLY A 324 -23.99 -11.25 -22.95
C GLY A 324 -23.90 -10.60 -21.57
N PRO A 325 -22.77 -9.96 -21.23
CA PRO A 325 -22.63 -9.25 -19.96
C PRO A 325 -23.59 -8.05 -19.93
N VAL A 326 -24.37 -8.00 -18.86
CA VAL A 326 -25.27 -6.89 -18.54
C VAL A 326 -24.44 -5.72 -18.01
N HIS A 327 -24.73 -4.50 -18.47
CA HIS A 327 -23.76 -3.41 -18.53
C HIS A 327 -23.37 -2.81 -17.19
N GLU A 328 -24.34 -2.26 -16.45
CA GLU A 328 -24.10 -1.66 -15.14
C GLU A 328 -25.39 -1.38 -14.37
N GLY A 329 -25.32 -1.47 -13.04
CA GLY A 329 -26.38 -1.05 -12.12
C GLY A 329 -26.06 0.25 -11.40
N ARG A 330 -27.11 1.00 -11.03
CA ARG A 330 -26.97 2.15 -10.11
C ARG A 330 -28.02 2.06 -9.03
N LEU A 331 -27.58 2.06 -7.77
CA LEU A 331 -28.46 2.25 -6.63
C LEU A 331 -28.22 3.63 -6.06
N GLU A 332 -29.29 4.42 -6.01
CA GLU A 332 -29.23 5.79 -5.51
C GLU A 332 -28.96 5.82 -4.00
N ARG A 333 -28.62 7.01 -3.53
CA ARG A 333 -28.27 7.27 -2.13
C ARG A 333 -29.31 6.73 -1.15
N GLY A 334 -28.87 5.99 -0.14
CA GLY A 334 -29.73 5.49 0.94
C GLY A 334 -30.48 4.20 0.59
N SER A 335 -30.23 3.63 -0.58
CA SER A 335 -30.82 2.35 -0.97
C SER A 335 -30.34 1.21 -0.05
N LYS A 336 -31.21 0.22 0.10
CA LYS A 336 -30.90 -1.02 0.80
C LYS A 336 -31.56 -2.18 0.09
N THR A 337 -30.80 -3.25 -0.16
CA THR A 337 -31.39 -4.51 -0.62
C THR A 337 -31.93 -5.30 0.56
N GLY A 338 -33.02 -6.02 0.33
CA GLY A 338 -33.48 -7.06 1.26
C GLY A 338 -32.52 -8.25 1.27
N SER A 339 -32.59 -9.09 2.29
CA SER A 339 -31.83 -10.34 2.30
C SER A 339 -32.24 -11.23 1.12
N PHE A 340 -31.27 -11.92 0.52
CA PHE A 340 -31.42 -12.81 -0.64
C PHE A 340 -31.98 -12.12 -1.90
N SER A 341 -31.78 -10.81 -2.02
CA SER A 341 -32.16 -10.09 -3.25
C SER A 341 -31.27 -10.52 -4.40
N TYR A 342 -31.89 -10.97 -5.49
CA TYR A 342 -31.23 -11.07 -6.78
C TYR A 342 -31.53 -9.81 -7.59
N MET A 343 -30.49 -9.12 -8.05
CA MET A 343 -30.63 -7.93 -8.87
C MET A 343 -29.98 -8.18 -10.23
N MET A 344 -30.81 -8.11 -11.26
CA MET A 344 -30.35 -8.12 -12.65
C MET A 344 -30.23 -6.67 -13.09
N TRP A 345 -29.03 -6.28 -13.50
CA TRP A 345 -28.81 -4.99 -14.13
C TRP A 345 -29.45 -4.95 -15.54
N PRO A 346 -29.63 -3.76 -16.15
CA PRO A 346 -30.11 -3.64 -17.53
C PRO A 346 -29.04 -3.87 -18.60
#